data_AF-A0A536X1U7-F1
#
_entry.id   AF-A0A536X1U7-F1
#
_cell.length_a   1.000
_cell.length_b   1.000
_cell.length_c   1.000
_cell.angle_alpha   90.00
_cell.angle_beta   90.00
_cell.angle_gamma   90.00
#
_symmetry.space_group_name_H-M   'P 1'
#
loop_
_entity.id
_entity.type
_entity.pdbx_description
1 polymer ?
#
loop_
_entity_poly.entity_id
_entity_poly.type
_entity_poly.pdbx_seq_one_letter_code
_entity_poly.pdbx_strand_id
1 'polypeptide(L)'
;MSDTPALVVRAIDAGVRPVRLRLPFRFGAVTLRACPQLFVRATIEVAGERQMTGFAAELMVPKWFDKRAEFSHADNVAHLAASVDRAIAAYVNDTPASSFGLFARHYSALLQTGERDGATELSCAYGQAVVDRAVLDALCRALDVSFFDAVARNLCGLQDSAPIPDLRGFDWNAWLPTLTPLRVIDARHTIGMLDELHAHEDASDGLPVSLPAVIARYGHRFFKIKLGGNPLADVKRLGDVLDVLDR
;
A
#
# COMPACT_ATOMS: atom_id res chain seq x y z
N MET A 1 -13.37 19.66 20.37
CA MET A 1 -14.00 19.25 19.10
C MET A 1 -13.05 19.68 18.01
N SER A 2 -12.37 18.76 17.33
CA SER A 2 -11.67 19.13 16.09
C SER A 2 -12.74 19.29 15.01
N ASP A 3 -12.75 20.43 14.32
CA ASP A 3 -13.54 20.57 13.10
C ASP A 3 -12.84 19.74 12.02
N THR A 4 -13.37 18.55 11.77
CA THR A 4 -12.94 17.69 10.66
C THR A 4 -13.12 18.46 9.34
N PRO A 5 -12.05 18.74 8.58
CA PRO A 5 -12.15 19.52 7.36
C PRO A 5 -12.97 18.81 6.29
N ALA A 6 -13.85 19.55 5.61
CA ALA A 6 -14.45 19.12 4.38
C ALA A 6 -13.56 19.52 3.20
N LEU A 7 -13.36 18.60 2.27
CA LEU A 7 -12.58 18.77 1.06
C LEU A 7 -13.36 18.40 -0.19
N VAL A 8 -12.95 18.97 -1.32
CA VAL A 8 -13.37 18.57 -2.67
C VAL A 8 -12.12 18.17 -3.45
N VAL A 9 -12.14 17.01 -4.09
CA VAL A 9 -11.07 16.61 -5.00
C VAL A 9 -11.30 17.26 -6.35
N ARG A 10 -10.41 18.16 -6.79
CA ARG A 10 -10.57 18.93 -8.04
C ARG A 10 -9.97 18.23 -9.25
N ALA A 11 -8.88 17.51 -9.04
CA ALA A 11 -8.21 16.75 -10.09
C ALA A 11 -7.48 15.56 -9.49
N ILE A 12 -7.44 14.45 -10.24
CA ILE A 12 -6.54 13.35 -9.98
C ILE A 12 -5.84 13.00 -11.30
N ASP A 13 -4.52 13.09 -11.31
CA ASP A 13 -3.69 12.58 -12.40
C ASP A 13 -3.05 11.26 -11.97
N ALA A 14 -3.18 10.24 -12.82
CA ALA A 14 -2.56 8.94 -12.63
C ALA A 14 -1.59 8.63 -13.77
N GLY A 15 -0.39 8.15 -13.42
CA GLY A 15 0.63 7.74 -14.37
C GLY A 15 1.24 6.42 -13.97
N VAL A 16 1.59 5.59 -14.94
CA VAL A 16 2.21 4.28 -14.69
C VAL A 16 3.60 4.25 -15.31
N ARG A 17 4.59 3.76 -14.56
CA ARG A 17 5.94 3.50 -15.08
C ARG A 17 6.33 2.03 -14.89
N PRO A 18 7.12 1.44 -15.81
CA PRO A 18 7.67 0.12 -15.59
C PRO A 18 8.76 0.16 -14.50
N VAL A 19 8.69 -0.75 -13.53
CA VAL A 19 9.75 -0.99 -12.55
C VAL A 19 10.34 -2.37 -12.81
N ARG A 20 11.66 -2.41 -13.02
CA ARG A 20 12.43 -3.65 -13.09
C ARG A 20 13.08 -3.88 -11.73
N LEU A 21 12.90 -5.07 -11.17
CA LEU A 21 13.57 -5.44 -9.93
C LEU A 21 15.04 -5.72 -10.23
N ARG A 22 15.92 -5.30 -9.32
CA ARG A 22 17.37 -5.56 -9.40
C ARG A 22 17.66 -7.06 -9.40
N LEU A 23 17.00 -7.80 -8.51
CA LEU A 23 17.04 -9.26 -8.43
C LEU A 23 15.62 -9.83 -8.64
N PRO A 24 15.47 -10.99 -9.31
CA PRO A 24 14.18 -11.67 -9.42
C PRO A 24 13.66 -12.06 -8.03
N PHE A 25 12.43 -11.69 -7.72
CA PHE A 25 11.83 -11.95 -6.42
C PHE A 25 10.75 -13.03 -6.53
N ARG A 26 11.00 -14.20 -5.95
CA ARG A 26 10.04 -15.32 -5.96
C ARG A 26 9.21 -15.39 -4.68
N PHE A 27 7.88 -15.44 -4.86
CA PHE A 27 6.91 -15.69 -3.80
C PHE A 27 5.83 -16.64 -4.29
N GLY A 28 5.61 -17.73 -3.53
CA GLY A 28 4.72 -18.80 -3.96
C GLY A 28 5.13 -19.36 -5.33
N ALA A 29 4.19 -19.38 -6.27
CA ALA A 29 4.41 -19.90 -7.62
C ALA A 29 4.99 -18.87 -8.62
N VAL A 30 5.23 -17.62 -8.21
CA VAL A 30 5.55 -16.51 -9.12
C VAL A 30 6.95 -15.97 -8.86
N THR A 31 7.71 -15.77 -9.93
CA THR A 31 8.98 -15.03 -9.91
C THR A 31 8.77 -13.67 -10.57
N LEU A 32 8.79 -12.61 -9.77
CA LEU A 32 8.63 -11.24 -10.25
C LEU A 32 9.98 -10.67 -10.69
N ARG A 33 10.05 -10.20 -11.93
CA ARG A 33 11.23 -9.50 -12.48
C ARG A 33 10.94 -8.03 -12.80
N ALA A 34 9.69 -7.73 -13.09
CA ALA A 34 9.21 -6.39 -13.32
C ALA A 34 7.73 -6.31 -12.97
N CYS A 35 7.28 -5.13 -12.57
CA CYS A 35 5.86 -4.79 -12.46
C CYS A 35 5.67 -3.29 -12.76
N PRO A 36 4.47 -2.87 -13.16
CA PRO A 36 4.16 -1.46 -13.23
C PRO A 36 4.10 -0.85 -11.83
N GLN A 37 4.46 0.43 -11.73
CA GLN A 37 4.22 1.27 -10.56
C GLN A 37 3.30 2.41 -10.93
N LEU A 38 2.18 2.51 -10.23
CA LEU A 38 1.26 3.63 -10.30
C LEU A 38 1.80 4.80 -9.49
N PHE A 39 1.66 6.00 -10.02
CA PHE A 39 1.81 7.28 -9.35
C PHE A 39 0.49 8.04 -9.45
N VAL A 40 0.04 8.59 -8.34
CA VAL A 40 -1.17 9.40 -8.24
C VAL A 40 -0.79 10.78 -7.72
N ARG A 41 -1.31 11.81 -8.37
CA ARG A 41 -1.29 13.20 -7.93
C ARG A 41 -2.73 13.66 -7.75
N ALA A 42 -3.12 14.01 -6.53
CA ALA A 42 -4.47 14.47 -6.23
C ALA A 42 -4.43 15.94 -5.79
N THR A 43 -5.19 16.80 -6.47
CA THR A 43 -5.38 18.20 -6.08
C THR A 43 -6.72 18.35 -5.39
N ILE A 44 -6.70 18.88 -4.17
CA ILE A 44 -7.89 19.11 -3.35
C ILE A 44 -8.07 20.59 -3.06
N GLU A 45 -9.29 20.93 -2.68
CA GLU A 45 -9.66 22.20 -2.07
C GLU A 45 -10.26 21.91 -0.71
N VAL A 46 -9.80 22.61 0.32
CA VAL A 46 -10.33 22.51 1.69
C VAL A 46 -10.94 23.87 2.04
N ALA A 47 -12.11 23.89 2.66
CA ALA A 47 -12.79 25.13 2.98
C ALA A 47 -11.91 26.06 3.85
N GLY A 48 -11.72 27.30 3.41
CA GLY A 48 -10.87 28.27 4.10
C GLY A 48 -9.37 28.15 3.82
N GLU A 49 -8.94 27.12 3.09
CA GLU A 49 -7.54 26.86 2.77
C GLU A 49 -7.25 27.05 1.28
N ARG A 50 -5.97 27.10 0.93
CA ARG A 50 -5.55 27.08 -0.47
C ARG A 50 -5.69 25.68 -1.05
N GLN A 51 -5.88 25.60 -2.36
CA GLN A 51 -5.77 24.32 -3.06
C GLN A 51 -4.38 23.72 -2.85
N MET A 52 -4.36 22.41 -2.64
CA MET A 52 -3.13 21.69 -2.36
C MET A 52 -3.08 20.37 -3.11
N THR A 53 -1.86 19.95 -3.45
CA THR A 53 -1.61 18.72 -4.17
C THR A 53 -0.84 17.73 -3.30
N GLY A 54 -1.33 16.51 -3.24
CA GLY A 54 -0.70 15.38 -2.59
C GLY A 54 -0.41 14.23 -3.56
N PHE A 55 0.38 13.28 -3.09
CA PHE A 55 1.00 12.27 -3.93
C PHE A 55 0.96 10.89 -3.27
N ALA A 56 0.80 9.86 -4.10
CA ALA A 56 0.98 8.47 -3.68
C ALA A 56 1.60 7.66 -4.82
N ALA A 57 2.21 6.52 -4.47
CA ALA A 57 2.68 5.56 -5.44
C ALA A 57 2.51 4.14 -4.91
N GLU A 58 2.25 3.19 -5.81
CA GLU A 58 2.06 1.78 -5.45
C GLU A 58 2.42 0.84 -6.60
N LEU A 59 2.94 -0.34 -6.26
CA LEU A 59 3.24 -1.38 -7.26
C LEU A 59 1.98 -2.15 -7.66
N MET A 60 1.81 -2.36 -8.96
CA MET A 60 0.75 -3.19 -9.55
C MET A 60 1.25 -4.63 -9.68
N VAL A 61 1.51 -5.29 -8.55
CA VAL A 61 2.15 -6.61 -8.53
C VAL A 61 1.15 -7.69 -8.98
N PRO A 62 1.37 -8.36 -10.13
CA PRO A 62 0.51 -9.43 -10.57
C PRO A 62 0.58 -10.61 -9.60
N LYS A 63 -0.51 -11.38 -9.49
CA LYS A 63 -0.61 -12.54 -8.58
C LYS A 63 -0.47 -12.25 -7.09
N TRP A 64 -0.43 -10.97 -6.71
CA TRP A 64 -0.52 -10.56 -5.31
C TRP A 64 -1.98 -10.33 -4.89
N PHE A 65 -2.71 -9.56 -5.70
CA PHE A 65 -4.11 -9.16 -5.45
C PHE A 65 -5.12 -10.23 -5.88
N ASP A 66 -4.74 -11.06 -6.86
CA ASP A 66 -5.56 -12.14 -7.39
C ASP A 66 -4.68 -13.33 -7.81
N LYS A 67 -4.82 -14.46 -7.12
CA LYS A 67 -3.99 -15.66 -7.32
C LYS A 67 -4.64 -16.70 -8.23
N ARG A 68 -5.87 -16.47 -8.68
CA ARG A 68 -6.62 -17.40 -9.52
C ARG A 68 -5.86 -17.71 -10.82
N ALA A 69 -5.92 -18.96 -11.27
CA ALA A 69 -5.05 -19.46 -12.34
C ALA A 69 -5.51 -19.00 -13.73
N GLU A 70 -6.81 -18.76 -13.88
CA GLU A 70 -7.48 -18.38 -15.12
C GLU A 70 -7.15 -16.95 -15.60
N PHE A 71 -6.66 -16.08 -14.71
CA PHE A 71 -6.26 -14.72 -15.07
C PHE A 71 -4.77 -14.64 -15.38
N SER A 72 -4.36 -13.93 -16.43
CA SER A 72 -2.95 -13.66 -16.71
C SER A 72 -2.39 -12.57 -15.79
N HIS A 73 -1.06 -12.35 -15.84
CA HIS A 73 -0.45 -11.19 -15.19
C HIS A 73 -0.98 -9.87 -15.76
N ALA A 74 -1.27 -9.82 -17.06
CA ALA A 74 -1.81 -8.64 -17.72
C ALA A 74 -3.24 -8.35 -17.23
N ASP A 75 -4.08 -9.38 -17.09
CA ASP A 75 -5.45 -9.22 -16.58
C ASP A 75 -5.44 -8.71 -15.14
N ASN A 76 -4.55 -9.23 -14.29
CA ASN A 76 -4.39 -8.72 -12.93
C ASN A 76 -4.04 -7.23 -12.92
N VAL A 77 -3.08 -6.79 -13.74
CA VAL A 77 -2.71 -5.38 -13.84
C VAL A 77 -3.87 -4.55 -14.39
N ALA A 78 -4.62 -5.05 -15.37
CA ALA A 78 -5.78 -4.39 -15.93
C ALA A 78 -6.90 -4.19 -14.90
N HIS A 79 -7.17 -5.19 -14.05
CA HIS A 79 -8.13 -5.04 -12.95
C HIS A 79 -7.71 -3.96 -11.95
N LEU A 80 -6.41 -3.89 -11.62
CA LEU A 80 -5.89 -2.82 -10.76
C LEU A 80 -6.03 -1.45 -11.42
N ALA A 81 -5.71 -1.32 -12.71
CA ALA A 81 -5.88 -0.06 -13.45
C ALA A 81 -7.34 0.38 -13.47
N ALA A 82 -8.26 -0.54 -13.79
CA ALA A 82 -9.70 -0.26 -13.80
C ALA A 82 -10.21 0.18 -12.41
N SER A 83 -9.68 -0.39 -11.32
CA SER A 83 -10.04 0.05 -9.97
C SER A 83 -9.64 1.51 -9.69
N VAL A 84 -8.50 1.96 -10.23
CA VAL A 84 -8.00 3.33 -10.11
C VAL A 84 -8.88 4.28 -10.91
N ASP A 85 -9.19 3.93 -12.16
CA ASP A 85 -10.04 4.74 -13.03
C ASP A 85 -11.43 4.96 -12.42
N ARG A 86 -12.03 3.91 -11.83
CA ARG A 86 -13.31 4.03 -11.13
C ARG A 86 -13.22 4.91 -9.89
N ALA A 87 -12.14 4.79 -9.10
CA ALA A 87 -11.93 5.63 -7.92
C ALA A 87 -11.77 7.11 -8.31
N ILE A 88 -11.01 7.39 -9.37
CA ILE A 88 -10.84 8.75 -9.91
C ILE A 88 -12.20 9.32 -10.34
N ALA A 89 -12.96 8.56 -11.13
CA ALA A 89 -14.27 8.98 -11.62
C ALA A 89 -15.26 9.26 -10.48
N ALA A 90 -15.19 8.48 -9.39
CA ALA A 90 -16.05 8.67 -8.22
C ALA A 90 -15.68 9.90 -7.37
N TYR A 91 -14.40 10.29 -7.35
CA TYR A 91 -13.89 11.30 -6.41
C TYR A 91 -13.84 12.70 -7.00
N VAL A 92 -13.49 12.83 -8.28
CA VAL A 92 -13.27 14.15 -8.92
C VAL A 92 -14.58 14.93 -8.98
N ASN A 93 -14.56 16.11 -8.35
CA ASN A 93 -15.68 17.04 -8.21
C ASN A 93 -16.91 16.45 -7.50
N ASP A 94 -16.72 15.43 -6.66
CA ASP A 94 -17.77 14.97 -5.75
C ASP A 94 -18.11 16.06 -4.71
N THR A 95 -19.25 15.87 -4.06
CA THR A 95 -19.72 16.68 -2.94
C THR A 95 -18.71 16.71 -1.78
N PRO A 96 -18.53 17.88 -1.12
CA PRO A 96 -17.59 18.01 -0.03
C PRO A 96 -17.75 16.93 1.05
N ALA A 97 -16.63 16.39 1.53
CA ALA A 97 -16.58 15.38 2.58
C ALA A 97 -15.25 15.44 3.32
N SER A 98 -15.12 14.81 4.48
CA SER A 98 -13.79 14.48 5.00
C SER A 98 -13.10 13.46 4.09
N SER A 99 -11.77 13.32 4.18
CA SER A 99 -11.06 12.33 3.35
C SER A 99 -11.56 10.90 3.60
N PHE A 100 -11.86 10.55 4.85
CA PHE A 100 -12.48 9.25 5.18
C PHE A 100 -13.94 9.17 4.73
N GLY A 101 -14.70 10.26 4.85
CA GLY A 101 -16.08 10.31 4.38
C GLY A 101 -16.20 10.05 2.88
N LEU A 102 -15.25 10.57 2.09
CA LEU A 102 -15.15 10.30 0.66
C LEU A 102 -14.90 8.80 0.38
N PHE A 103 -13.95 8.19 1.09
CA PHE A 103 -13.71 6.74 1.03
C PHE A 103 -14.97 5.93 1.36
N ALA A 104 -15.56 6.19 2.54
CA ALA A 104 -16.66 5.41 3.07
C ALA A 104 -17.92 5.49 2.20
N ARG A 105 -18.18 6.65 1.60
CA ARG A 105 -19.29 6.89 0.67
C ARG A 105 -19.22 5.98 -0.56
N HIS A 106 -18.04 5.79 -1.13
CA HIS A 106 -17.86 5.10 -2.41
C HIS A 106 -17.43 3.63 -2.28
N TYR A 107 -16.93 3.22 -1.11
CA TYR A 107 -16.32 1.92 -0.89
C TYR A 107 -17.17 0.75 -1.41
N SER A 108 -18.39 0.60 -0.89
CA SER A 108 -19.25 -0.52 -1.26
C SER A 108 -19.64 -0.53 -2.74
N ALA A 109 -19.88 0.65 -3.33
CA ALA A 109 -20.25 0.75 -4.74
C ALA A 109 -19.10 0.39 -5.68
N LEU A 110 -17.87 0.80 -5.33
CA LEU A 110 -16.66 0.49 -6.10
C LEU A 110 -16.30 -1.00 -5.99
N LEU A 111 -16.42 -1.61 -4.82
CA LEU A 111 -16.26 -3.05 -4.64
C LEU A 111 -17.25 -3.85 -5.49
N GLN A 112 -18.55 -3.55 -5.38
CA GLN A 112 -19.60 -4.25 -6.15
C GLN A 112 -19.40 -4.10 -7.66
N THR A 113 -18.96 -2.93 -8.13
CA THR A 113 -18.69 -2.72 -9.55
C THR A 113 -17.55 -3.60 -10.02
N GLY A 114 -16.44 -3.66 -9.27
CA GLY A 114 -15.33 -4.51 -9.67
C GLY A 114 -15.60 -6.01 -9.54
N GLU A 115 -16.43 -6.43 -8.58
CA GLU A 115 -16.89 -7.81 -8.47
C GLU A 115 -17.69 -8.24 -9.71
N ARG A 116 -18.60 -7.38 -10.20
CA ARG A 116 -19.35 -7.63 -11.46
C ARG A 116 -18.43 -7.78 -12.66
N ASP A 117 -17.28 -7.10 -12.65
CA ASP A 117 -16.26 -7.18 -13.69
C ASP A 117 -15.23 -8.31 -13.43
N GLY A 118 -15.52 -9.20 -12.47
CA GLY A 118 -14.73 -10.41 -12.19
C GLY A 118 -13.48 -10.19 -11.35
N ALA A 119 -13.26 -8.99 -10.80
CA ALA A 119 -12.11 -8.68 -9.94
C ALA A 119 -12.34 -9.14 -8.49
N THR A 120 -11.26 -9.44 -7.77
CA THR A 120 -11.32 -9.74 -6.32
C THR A 120 -11.55 -8.46 -5.52
N GLU A 121 -12.17 -8.56 -4.34
CA GLU A 121 -12.34 -7.42 -3.42
C GLU A 121 -11.01 -6.67 -3.18
N LEU A 122 -9.92 -7.43 -3.00
CA LEU A 122 -8.58 -6.87 -2.79
C LEU A 122 -8.08 -6.09 -4.02
N SER A 123 -8.39 -6.55 -5.24
CA SER A 123 -8.09 -5.81 -6.47
C SER A 123 -8.95 -4.55 -6.60
N CYS A 124 -10.22 -4.63 -6.22
CA CYS A 124 -11.14 -3.49 -6.26
C CYS A 124 -10.73 -2.39 -5.27
N ALA A 125 -10.30 -2.76 -4.06
CA ALA A 125 -9.87 -1.82 -3.02
C ALA A 125 -8.55 -1.09 -3.36
N TYR A 126 -7.76 -1.61 -4.30
CA TYR A 126 -6.47 -1.03 -4.69
C TYR A 126 -6.60 0.44 -5.12
N GLY A 127 -7.53 0.74 -6.04
CA GLY A 127 -7.70 2.09 -6.59
C GLY A 127 -7.95 3.14 -5.52
N GLN A 128 -8.96 2.92 -4.67
CA GLN A 128 -9.23 3.82 -3.55
C GLN A 128 -8.04 3.94 -2.61
N ALA A 129 -7.39 2.83 -2.22
CA ALA A 129 -6.27 2.87 -1.29
C ALA A 129 -5.08 3.72 -1.78
N VAL A 130 -4.81 3.77 -3.09
CA VAL A 130 -3.76 4.66 -3.63
C VAL A 130 -4.26 6.11 -3.71
N VAL A 131 -5.48 6.33 -4.19
CA VAL A 131 -6.08 7.67 -4.31
C VAL A 131 -6.25 8.34 -2.94
N ASP A 132 -6.77 7.63 -1.95
CA ASP A 132 -7.00 8.13 -0.59
C ASP A 132 -5.68 8.56 0.07
N ARG A 133 -4.56 7.86 -0.18
CA ARG A 133 -3.24 8.27 0.31
C ARG A 133 -2.81 9.61 -0.31
N ALA A 134 -3.05 9.82 -1.61
CA ALA A 134 -2.73 11.09 -2.26
C ALA A 134 -3.63 12.23 -1.76
N VAL A 135 -4.93 11.96 -1.56
CA VAL A 135 -5.88 12.92 -0.97
C VAL A 135 -5.49 13.29 0.46
N LEU A 136 -5.09 12.31 1.27
CA LEU A 136 -4.69 12.53 2.66
C LEU A 136 -3.34 13.26 2.75
N ASP A 137 -2.37 12.97 1.88
CA ASP A 137 -1.15 13.78 1.76
C ASP A 137 -1.48 15.23 1.40
N ALA A 138 -2.41 15.44 0.46
CA ALA A 138 -2.85 16.78 0.06
C ALA A 138 -3.51 17.53 1.23
N LEU A 139 -4.32 16.84 2.04
CA LEU A 139 -4.96 17.38 3.23
C LEU A 139 -3.93 17.78 4.29
N CYS A 140 -2.96 16.92 4.58
CA CYS A 140 -1.91 17.23 5.55
C CYS A 140 -1.11 18.46 5.13
N ARG A 141 -0.77 18.56 3.85
CA ARG A 141 -0.07 19.71 3.27
C ARG A 141 -0.92 20.99 3.28
N ALA A 142 -2.22 20.90 3.01
CA ALA A 142 -3.12 22.05 2.98
C ALA A 142 -3.18 22.72 4.37
N LEU A 143 -3.16 21.89 5.41
CA LEU A 143 -3.26 22.31 6.81
C LEU A 143 -1.90 22.54 7.49
N ASP A 144 -0.80 22.36 6.76
CA ASP A 144 0.59 22.42 7.27
C ASP A 144 0.81 21.55 8.53
N VAL A 145 0.38 20.29 8.46
CA VAL A 145 0.51 19.32 9.56
C VAL A 145 1.19 18.04 9.11
N SER A 146 1.83 17.34 10.06
CA SER A 146 2.29 15.99 9.81
C SER A 146 1.11 15.01 9.69
N PHE A 147 1.33 13.86 9.06
CA PHE A 147 0.34 12.76 9.07
C PHE A 147 -0.04 12.35 10.50
N PHE A 148 0.92 12.34 11.42
CA PHE A 148 0.66 11.99 12.82
C PHE A 148 -0.28 12.98 13.48
N ASP A 149 -0.06 14.28 13.28
CA ASP A 149 -0.94 15.32 13.82
C ASP A 149 -2.34 15.24 13.19
N ALA A 150 -2.41 14.97 11.88
CA ALA A 150 -3.68 14.80 11.18
C ALA A 150 -4.49 13.62 11.75
N VAL A 151 -3.84 12.48 12.02
CA VAL A 151 -4.47 11.31 12.64
C VAL A 151 -4.84 11.59 14.10
N ALA A 152 -3.93 12.13 14.90
CA ALA A 152 -4.16 12.42 16.31
C ALA A 152 -5.35 13.39 16.52
N ARG A 153 -5.52 14.36 15.62
CA ARG A 153 -6.63 15.32 15.62
C ARG A 153 -7.87 14.82 14.86
N ASN A 154 -7.82 13.60 14.32
CA ASN A 154 -8.86 13.01 13.48
C ASN A 154 -9.28 13.88 12.28
N LEU A 155 -8.35 14.59 11.65
CA LEU A 155 -8.63 15.47 10.50
C LEU A 155 -9.08 14.68 9.27
N CYS A 156 -8.74 13.39 9.19
CA CYS A 156 -9.27 12.52 8.15
C CYS A 156 -10.77 12.21 8.33
N GLY A 157 -11.30 12.37 9.54
CA GLY A 157 -12.71 12.19 9.86
C GLY A 157 -13.14 10.75 10.04
N LEU A 158 -12.32 9.92 10.71
CA LEU A 158 -12.73 8.58 11.14
C LEU A 158 -13.97 8.69 12.04
N GLN A 159 -14.97 7.89 11.71
CA GLN A 159 -16.26 7.85 12.37
C GLN A 159 -16.95 6.52 12.05
N ASP A 160 -18.06 6.26 12.74
CA ASP A 160 -18.96 5.15 12.42
C ASP A 160 -19.33 5.17 10.93
N SER A 161 -19.12 4.04 10.27
CA SER A 161 -19.44 3.91 8.84
C SER A 161 -19.75 2.46 8.49
N ALA A 162 -20.52 2.28 7.42
CA ALA A 162 -20.93 0.95 6.96
C ALA A 162 -19.75 -0.01 6.62
N PRO A 163 -18.59 0.47 6.10
CA PRO A 163 -17.45 -0.41 5.82
C PRO A 163 -16.75 -1.04 7.05
N ILE A 164 -16.93 -0.46 8.25
CA ILE A 164 -16.27 -0.92 9.50
C ILE A 164 -17.30 -1.12 10.62
N PRO A 165 -18.28 -2.03 10.44
CA PRO A 165 -19.42 -2.16 11.34
C PRO A 165 -19.04 -2.68 12.73
N ASP A 166 -17.89 -3.34 12.86
CA ASP A 166 -17.30 -3.85 14.10
C ASP A 166 -16.75 -2.74 15.00
N LEU A 167 -16.52 -1.55 14.45
CA LEU A 167 -16.02 -0.37 15.18
C LEU A 167 -17.13 0.64 15.52
N ARG A 168 -18.41 0.24 15.40
CA ARG A 168 -19.55 1.12 15.73
C ARG A 168 -19.49 1.59 17.18
N GLY A 169 -19.65 2.90 17.37
CA GLY A 169 -19.61 3.54 18.69
C GLY A 169 -18.20 3.71 19.25
N PHE A 170 -17.15 3.44 18.46
CA PHE A 170 -15.77 3.65 18.90
C PHE A 170 -15.46 5.14 19.01
N ASP A 171 -14.96 5.57 20.16
CA ASP A 171 -14.60 6.97 20.39
C ASP A 171 -13.22 7.30 19.81
N TRP A 172 -13.20 7.53 18.48
CA TRP A 172 -12.00 7.91 17.73
C TRP A 172 -11.35 9.18 18.29
N ASN A 173 -12.16 10.16 18.70
CA ASN A 173 -11.66 11.45 19.17
C ASN A 173 -11.08 11.38 20.57
N ALA A 174 -11.49 10.41 21.40
CA ALA A 174 -10.82 10.10 22.65
C ALA A 174 -9.55 9.25 22.44
N TRP A 175 -9.56 8.30 21.51
CA TRP A 175 -8.47 7.34 21.35
C TRP A 175 -7.28 7.86 20.52
N LEU A 176 -7.52 8.46 19.35
CA LEU A 176 -6.44 8.87 18.44
C LEU A 176 -5.41 9.83 19.06
N PRO A 177 -5.80 10.82 19.90
CA PRO A 177 -4.83 11.68 20.59
C PRO A 177 -3.92 10.95 21.58
N THR A 178 -4.28 9.73 22.00
CA THR A 178 -3.44 8.93 22.93
C THR A 178 -2.26 8.26 22.23
N LEU A 179 -2.28 8.19 20.90
CA LEU A 179 -1.23 7.55 20.12
C LEU A 179 0.02 8.43 20.09
N THR A 180 1.16 7.85 20.48
CA THR A 180 2.46 8.51 20.42
C THR A 180 3.27 7.97 19.25
N PRO A 181 3.72 8.82 18.30
CA PRO A 181 4.57 8.38 17.20
C PRO A 181 5.88 7.77 17.69
N LEU A 182 6.25 6.61 17.15
CA LEU A 182 7.55 6.03 17.42
C LEU A 182 8.64 6.82 16.69
N ARG A 183 9.75 7.08 17.39
CA ARG A 183 10.92 7.75 16.81
C ARG A 183 11.78 6.83 15.94
N VAL A 184 11.61 5.52 16.11
CA VAL A 184 12.36 4.47 15.41
C VAL A 184 11.40 3.34 15.06
N ILE A 185 11.54 2.79 13.86
CA ILE A 185 10.85 1.58 13.42
C ILE A 185 11.87 0.57 12.92
N ASP A 186 11.59 -0.71 13.14
CA ASP A 186 12.44 -1.77 12.63
C ASP A 186 12.11 -2.09 11.16
N ALA A 187 13.11 -1.95 10.29
CA ALA A 187 12.98 -2.38 8.90
C ALA A 187 13.22 -3.89 8.80
N ARG A 188 12.15 -4.65 8.48
CA ARG A 188 12.27 -6.08 8.21
C ARG A 188 12.73 -6.36 6.77
N HIS A 189 13.73 -7.22 6.61
CA HIS A 189 14.15 -7.72 5.31
C HIS A 189 13.28 -8.90 4.89
N THR A 190 12.87 -8.96 3.62
CA THR A 190 12.10 -10.11 3.10
C THR A 190 13.02 -11.04 2.33
N ILE A 191 13.20 -12.26 2.84
CA ILE A 191 14.02 -13.31 2.24
C ILE A 191 13.17 -14.07 1.21
N GLY A 192 13.32 -13.72 -0.06
CA GLY A 192 12.70 -14.35 -1.22
C GLY A 192 13.16 -15.79 -1.43
N MET A 193 12.34 -16.60 -2.12
CA MET A 193 12.66 -18.03 -2.33
C MET A 193 13.88 -18.28 -3.22
N LEU A 194 14.37 -17.26 -3.93
CA LEU A 194 15.57 -17.31 -4.76
C LEU A 194 16.76 -16.57 -4.15
N ASP A 195 16.59 -15.99 -2.96
CA ASP A 195 17.64 -15.20 -2.33
C ASP A 195 18.80 -16.12 -1.94
N GLU A 196 20.00 -15.66 -2.24
CA GLU A 196 21.22 -16.41 -1.98
C GLU A 196 21.56 -16.38 -0.49
N LEU A 197 21.76 -17.55 0.10
CA LEU A 197 21.99 -17.72 1.54
C LEU A 197 23.48 -17.83 1.86
N HIS A 198 24.31 -18.07 0.87
CA HIS A 198 25.75 -18.19 1.03
C HIS A 198 26.51 -17.00 0.44
N ALA A 199 27.83 -16.97 0.65
CA ALA A 199 28.67 -15.96 0.02
C ALA A 199 28.53 -16.09 -1.51
N HIS A 200 28.32 -14.96 -2.17
CA HIS A 200 28.13 -14.86 -3.60
C HIS A 200 28.86 -13.61 -4.07
N GLU A 201 29.43 -13.64 -5.27
CA GLU A 201 30.06 -12.45 -5.84
C GLU A 201 29.04 -11.32 -5.95
N ASP A 202 29.44 -10.13 -5.50
CA ASP A 202 28.58 -8.96 -5.58
C ASP A 202 28.26 -8.64 -7.05
N ALA A 203 27.03 -8.20 -7.29
CA ALA A 203 26.65 -7.71 -8.60
C ALA A 203 27.48 -6.47 -8.97
N SER A 204 27.61 -6.20 -10.27
CA SER A 204 28.40 -5.08 -10.80
C SER A 204 27.91 -3.68 -10.35
N ASP A 205 26.75 -3.60 -9.70
CA ASP A 205 26.17 -2.38 -9.15
C ASP A 205 26.64 -2.05 -7.72
N GLY A 206 27.48 -2.90 -7.11
CA GLY A 206 28.04 -2.68 -5.77
C GLY A 206 27.03 -2.84 -4.63
N LEU A 207 25.88 -3.47 -4.89
CA LEU A 207 24.84 -3.77 -3.90
C LEU A 207 24.83 -5.26 -3.53
N PRO A 208 24.65 -5.61 -2.24
CA PRO A 208 24.76 -6.99 -1.77
C PRO A 208 23.73 -7.90 -2.42
N VAL A 209 24.13 -9.10 -2.84
CA VAL A 209 23.24 -10.09 -3.47
C VAL A 209 22.74 -11.14 -2.47
N SER A 210 23.60 -11.56 -1.54
CA SER A 210 23.28 -12.59 -0.56
C SER A 210 22.78 -12.03 0.76
N LEU A 211 22.04 -12.87 1.49
CA LEU A 211 21.52 -12.54 2.82
C LEU A 211 22.64 -12.14 3.81
N PRO A 212 23.77 -12.87 3.95
CA PRO A 212 24.86 -12.43 4.83
C PRO A 212 25.39 -11.03 4.48
N ALA A 213 25.55 -10.73 3.18
CA ALA A 213 26.04 -9.43 2.73
C ALA A 213 25.02 -8.31 3.00
N VAL A 214 23.72 -8.57 2.81
CA VAL A 214 22.64 -7.66 3.17
C VAL A 214 22.65 -7.35 4.67
N ILE A 215 22.82 -8.37 5.52
CA ILE A 215 22.89 -8.21 6.97
C ILE A 215 24.10 -7.37 7.37
N ALA A 216 25.28 -7.70 6.85
CA ALA A 216 26.51 -6.96 7.14
C ALA A 216 26.45 -5.50 6.67
N ARG A 217 25.86 -5.25 5.49
CA ARG A 217 25.77 -3.92 4.87
C ARG A 217 24.75 -3.01 5.56
N TYR A 218 23.57 -3.53 5.87
CA TYR A 218 22.40 -2.73 6.30
C TYR A 218 21.99 -2.96 7.76
N GLY A 219 22.54 -3.96 8.44
CA GLY A 219 22.26 -4.23 9.85
C GLY A 219 20.84 -4.71 10.14
N HIS A 220 20.16 -5.35 9.19
CA HIS A 220 18.81 -5.86 9.40
C HIS A 220 18.78 -6.89 10.54
N ARG A 221 17.80 -6.77 11.44
CA ARG A 221 17.61 -7.67 12.59
C ARG A 221 16.28 -8.43 12.56
N PHE A 222 15.38 -8.04 11.66
CA PHE A 222 14.06 -8.62 11.52
C PHE A 222 13.88 -9.15 10.11
N PHE A 223 13.36 -10.36 9.99
CA PHE A 223 13.27 -11.06 8.70
C PHE A 223 11.88 -11.63 8.46
N LYS A 224 11.46 -11.66 7.19
CA LYS A 224 10.27 -12.37 6.72
C LYS A 224 10.69 -13.38 5.67
N ILE A 225 10.55 -14.67 5.97
CA ILE A 225 10.96 -15.76 5.09
C ILE A 225 9.81 -16.12 4.14
N LYS A 226 10.07 -16.15 2.84
CA LYS A 226 9.12 -16.67 1.83
C LYS A 226 9.23 -18.20 1.75
N LEU A 227 8.08 -18.86 1.80
CA LEU A 227 7.91 -20.30 1.69
C LEU A 227 7.09 -20.67 0.44
N GLY A 228 7.21 -21.92 0.00
CA GLY A 228 6.65 -22.44 -1.24
C GLY A 228 5.33 -23.18 -1.10
N GLY A 229 4.93 -23.56 0.12
CA GLY A 229 3.72 -24.35 0.38
C GLY A 229 3.93 -25.86 0.27
N ASN A 230 5.19 -26.33 0.26
CA ASN A 230 5.53 -27.75 0.39
C ASN A 230 6.16 -27.94 1.78
N PRO A 231 5.47 -28.55 2.76
CA PRO A 231 5.94 -28.62 4.13
C PRO A 231 7.36 -29.18 4.31
N LEU A 232 7.72 -30.24 3.58
CA LEU A 232 9.05 -30.84 3.70
C LEU A 232 10.15 -29.93 3.15
N ALA A 233 9.93 -29.35 1.97
CA ALA A 233 10.88 -28.41 1.38
C ALA A 233 10.97 -27.10 2.18
N ASP A 234 9.85 -26.65 2.73
CA ASP A 234 9.76 -25.43 3.53
C ASP A 234 10.49 -25.59 4.87
N VAL A 235 10.37 -26.74 5.54
CA VAL A 235 11.15 -27.03 6.76
C VAL A 235 12.65 -27.02 6.47
N LYS A 236 13.10 -27.66 5.38
CA LYS A 236 14.51 -27.62 5.00
C LYS A 236 14.98 -26.18 4.78
N ARG A 237 14.22 -25.41 4.00
CA ARG A 237 14.53 -24.01 3.72
C ARG A 237 14.59 -23.14 4.97
N LEU A 238 13.69 -23.36 5.93
CA LEU A 238 13.74 -22.66 7.21
C LEU A 238 15.05 -22.96 7.95
N GLY A 239 15.47 -24.23 7.99
CA GLY A 239 16.78 -24.61 8.53
C GLY A 239 17.94 -23.89 7.83
N ASP A 240 17.99 -23.95 6.50
CA ASP A 240 19.06 -23.31 5.70
C ASP A 240 19.14 -21.78 5.96
N VAL A 241 17.99 -21.12 6.15
CA VAL A 241 17.95 -19.67 6.47
C VAL A 241 18.40 -19.41 7.91
N LEU A 242 17.92 -20.20 8.88
CA LEU A 242 18.29 -20.03 10.29
C LEU A 242 19.78 -20.25 10.52
N ASP A 243 20.39 -21.22 9.83
CA ASP A 243 21.85 -21.45 9.86
C ASP A 243 22.68 -20.22 9.45
N VAL A 244 22.09 -19.29 8.69
CA VAL A 244 22.69 -17.99 8.33
C VAL A 244 22.40 -16.93 9.38
N LEU A 245 21.16 -16.88 9.89
CA LEU A 245 20.71 -15.85 10.82
C LEU A 245 21.24 -16.02 12.25
N ASP A 246 21.58 -17.26 12.66
CA ASP A 246 22.10 -17.58 13.99
C ASP A 246 23.61 -17.27 14.13
N ARG A 247 24.26 -16.73 13.09
CA ARG A 247 25.67 -16.33 13.08
C ARG A 247 25.86 -14.85 13.41
#